data_AF-A0A9D1PM50-F1
#
_entry.id   AF-A0A9D1PM50-F1
#
_cell.length_a   1.000
_cell.length_b   1.000
_cell.length_c   1.000
_cell.angle_alpha   90.00
_cell.angle_beta   90.00
_cell.angle_gamma   90.00
#
_symmetry.space_group_name_H-M   'P 1'
#
loop_
_entity.id
_entity.type
_entity.pdbx_description
1 polymer ?
#
loop_
_entity_poly.entity_id
_entity_poly.type
_entity_poly.pdbx_seq_one_letter_code
_entity_poly.pdbx_strand_id
1 'polypeptide(L)' 'LYIVSGPFRTIVHIAKIRKIKPTKSLLSAPALSVDRLEIHYNKYDMVIVSPKEKNAFIRHLQSKNKSIEVEKK' A
#
# COMPACT_ATOMS: atom_id res chain seq x y z
N LEU A 1 1.49 -2.68 -10.20
CA LEU A 1 2.32 -2.25 -9.07
C LEU A 1 3.31 -3.35 -8.78
N TYR A 2 4.60 -3.08 -9.01
CA TYR A 2 5.68 -4.03 -8.76
C TYR A 2 6.29 -3.71 -7.40
N ILE A 3 6.26 -4.67 -6.47
CA ILE A 3 6.73 -4.51 -5.10
C ILE A 3 7.93 -5.43 -4.91
N VAL A 4 9.05 -4.87 -4.47
CA VAL A 4 10.27 -5.63 -4.15
C VAL A 4 10.64 -5.34 -2.71
N SER A 5 10.76 -6.41 -1.90
CA SER A 5 11.18 -6.34 -0.51
C SER A 5 12.18 -7.47 -0.25
N GLY A 6 13.47 -7.17 -0.37
CA GLY A 6 14.52 -8.18 -0.30
C GLY A 6 14.32 -9.28 -1.36
N PRO A 7 14.33 -10.58 -1.00
CA PRO A 7 14.12 -11.68 -1.95
C PRO A 7 12.67 -11.79 -2.45
N PHE A 8 11.73 -11.08 -1.82
CA PHE A 8 10.31 -11.16 -2.16
C PHE A 8 9.96 -10.18 -3.28
N ARG A 9 9.28 -10.71 -4.30
CA ARG A 9 8.77 -9.96 -5.45
C ARG A 9 7.28 -10.22 -5.56
N THR A 10 6.47 -9.16 -5.48
CA THR A 10 5.01 -9.25 -5.55
C THR A 10 4.48 -8.31 -6.62
N ILE A 11 3.60 -8.83 -7.49
CA ILE A 11 2.95 -8.06 -8.54
C ILE A 11 1.48 -7.87 -8.18
N VAL A 12 1.07 -6.61 -8.00
CA VAL A 12 -0.32 -6.24 -7.69
C VAL A 12 -0.91 -5.46 -8.86
N HIS A 13 -2.04 -5.94 -9.40
CA HIS A 13 -2.78 -5.22 -10.43
C HIS A 13 -3.50 -4.01 -9.83
N ILE A 14 -3.23 -2.80 -10.35
CA ILE A 14 -3.79 -1.55 -9.81
C ILE A 14 -5.32 -1.52 -9.92
N ALA A 15 -5.88 -2.10 -10.97
CA ALA A 15 -7.32 -2.24 -11.17
C ALA A 15 -7.99 -3.11 -10.09
N LYS A 16 -7.25 -3.99 -9.42
CA LYS A 16 -7.76 -4.85 -8.34
C LYS A 16 -7.57 -4.26 -6.95
N ILE A 17 -6.89 -3.10 -6.85
CA ILE A 17 -6.76 -2.37 -5.59
C ILE A 17 -8.12 -1.77 -5.25
N ARG A 18 -8.61 -2.03 -4.05
CA ARG A 18 -9.90 -1.55 -3.57
C ARG A 18 -9.74 -0.48 -2.50
N LYS A 19 -8.82 -0.70 -1.57
CA LYS A 19 -8.63 0.16 -0.40
C LYS A 19 -7.16 0.36 -0.09
N ILE A 20 -6.80 1.58 0.27
CA ILE A 20 -5.49 1.94 0.83
C ILE A 20 -5.72 2.53 2.21
N LYS A 21 -5.02 1.97 3.21
CA LYS A 21 -5.09 2.40 4.61
C LYS A 21 -3.71 2.78 5.14
N PRO A 22 -3.55 3.94 5.80
CA PRO A 22 -2.34 4.25 6.54
C PRO A 22 -2.27 3.39 7.81
N THR A 23 -1.19 2.64 7.97
CA THR A 23 -0.96 1.82 9.17
C THR A 23 0.27 2.31 9.93
N LYS A 24 0.10 2.51 11.25
CA LYS A 24 1.15 2.89 12.20
C LYS A 24 1.58 1.70 13.06
N SER A 25 1.31 0.46 12.64
CA SER A 25 1.60 -0.72 13.46
C SER A 25 3.12 -0.86 13.67
N LEU A 26 3.57 -0.40 14.85
CA LEU A 26 4.91 -0.63 15.40
C LEU A 26 5.03 -2.04 16.01
N LEU A 27 3.90 -2.70 16.29
CA LEU A 27 3.83 -3.91 17.11
C LEU A 27 4.16 -5.22 16.37
N SER A 28 4.27 -5.22 15.04
CA SER A 28 4.47 -6.46 14.26
C SER A 28 5.85 -6.63 13.60
N ALA A 29 6.72 -5.61 13.60
CA ALA A 29 8.14 -5.74 13.21
C ALA A 29 8.92 -4.44 13.47
N PRO A 30 10.20 -4.51 13.86
CA PRO A 30 11.07 -3.34 13.95
C PRO A 30 11.33 -2.80 12.54
N ALA A 31 10.96 -1.55 12.28
CA ALA A 31 11.43 -0.81 11.11
C ALA A 31 11.61 0.67 11.44
N LEU A 32 12.65 1.30 10.89
CA LEU A 32 13.01 2.71 11.09
C LEU A 32 12.00 3.73 10.51
N SER A 33 10.90 3.27 9.91
CA SER A 33 9.88 4.13 9.31
C SER A 33 8.50 3.77 9.88
N VAL A 34 7.86 4.78 10.47
CA VAL A 34 6.53 4.73 11.11
C VAL A 34 5.40 4.85 10.05
N ASP A 35 5.77 4.89 8.78
CA ASP A 35 4.93 5.36 7.69
C ASP A 35 4.62 4.27 6.67
N ARG A 36 3.90 3.24 7.11
CA ARG A 36 3.46 2.14 6.23
C ARG A 36 2.07 2.41 5.65
N LEU A 37 1.82 1.89 4.45
CA LEU A 37 0.51 1.83 3.79
C LEU A 37 0.13 0.37 3.59
N GLU A 38 -1.09 0.03 3.97
CA GLU A 38 -1.70 -1.26 3.71
C GLU A 38 -2.59 -1.14 2.47
N ILE A 39 -2.26 -1.91 1.45
CA ILE A 39 -2.98 -1.94 0.17
C ILE A 39 -3.77 -3.25 0.13
N HIS A 40 -5.09 -3.13 0.13
CA HIS A 40 -5.99 -4.27 -0.07
C HIS A 40 -6.25 -4.45 -1.56
N TYR A 41 -5.92 -5.63 -2.06
CA TYR A 41 -6.15 -6.05 -3.43
C TYR A 41 -6.94 -7.37 -3.43
N ASN A 42 -7.83 -7.57 -4.39
CA ASN A 42 -8.78 -8.71 -4.38
C ASN A 42 -9.71 -8.70 -3.13
N LYS A 43 -10.24 -9.88 -2.75
CA LYS A 43 -11.24 -10.02 -1.65
C LYS A 43 -10.60 -10.15 -0.27
N TYR A 44 -9.46 -10.82 -0.17
CA TYR A 44 -8.78 -11.13 1.10
C TYR A 44 -7.28 -10.82 1.09
N ASP A 45 -6.72 -10.42 -0.06
CA ASP A 45 -5.28 -10.19 -0.14
C ASP A 45 -4.94 -8.75 0.28
N MET A 46 -3.84 -8.63 1.01
CA MET A 46 -3.31 -7.34 1.41
C MET A 46 -1.79 -7.35 1.36
N VAL A 47 -1.21 -6.18 1.09
CA VAL A 47 0.24 -5.98 1.11
C VAL A 47 0.55 -4.70 1.83
N ILE A 48 1.59 -4.74 2.67
CA ILE A 48 2.09 -3.58 3.37
C ILE A 48 3.30 -3.07 2.61
N VAL A 49 3.25 -1.80 2.22
CA VAL A 49 4.35 -1.10 1.55
C VAL A 49 4.73 0.14 2.34
N SER A 50 6.01 0.51 2.34
CA SER A 50 6.49 1.75 2.95
C SER A 50 7.07 2.66 1.86
N PRO A 51 6.23 3.36 1.08
CA PRO A 51 6.72 4.24 0.03
C PRO A 51 7.38 5.47 0.66
N LYS A 52 8.51 5.91 0.09
CA LYS A 52 9.21 7.14 0.51
C LYS A 52 8.28 8.37 0.48
N GLU A 53 7.45 8.48 -0.56
CA GLU A 53 6.54 9.60 -0.79
C GLU A 53 5.07 9.13 -0.77
N LYS A 54 4.47 9.01 0.42
CA LYS A 54 3.09 8.49 0.59
C LYS A 54 2.05 9.22 -0.25
N ASN A 55 2.01 10.55 -0.15
CA ASN A 55 0.98 11.35 -0.78
C ASN A 55 1.08 11.29 -2.31
N ALA A 56 2.29 11.35 -2.85
CA ALA A 56 2.52 11.19 -4.29
C ALA A 56 2.12 9.79 -4.77
N PHE A 57 2.48 8.75 -4.00
CA PHE A 57 2.13 7.37 -4.32
C PHE A 57 0.62 7.14 -4.34
N ILE A 58 -0.10 7.62 -3.32
CA ILE A 58 -1.57 7.51 -3.26
C ILE A 58 -2.22 8.25 -4.43
N ARG A 59 -1.79 9.49 -4.72
CA ARG A 59 -2.30 10.26 -5.87
C ARG A 59 -2.08 9.54 -7.19
N HIS A 60 -0.91 8.90 -7.36
CA HIS A 60 -0.60 8.13 -8.56
C HIS A 60 -1.44 6.86 -8.70
N LEU A 61 -1.76 6.20 -7.58
CA LEU A 61 -2.67 5.06 -7.59
C LEU A 61 -4.10 5.50 -7.91
N GLN A 62 -4.58 6.57 -7.29
CA GLN A 62 -5.91 7.14 -7.56
C GLN A 62 -6.06 7.66 -8.99
N SER A 63 -5.00 8.22 -9.58
CA SER A 63 -5.05 8.69 -10.98
C SER A 63 -5.20 7.54 -11.97
N LYS A 64 -4.60 6.37 -11.67
CA LYS A 64 -4.75 5.15 -12.48
C LYS A 64 -6.03 4.38 -12.19
N ASN A 65 -6.52 4.43 -10.95
CA ASN A 65 -7.76 3.79 -10.55
C ASN A 65 -8.52 4.67 -9.55
N LYS A 66 -9.55 5.35 -10.06
CA LYS A 66 -10.37 6.28 -9.28
C LYS A 66 -11.29 5.59 -8.28
N SER A 67 -11.52 4.28 -8.39
CA SER A 67 -12.37 3.53 -7.45
C SER A 67 -11.65 3.14 -6.15
N ILE A 68 -10.36 3.47 -6.03
CA ILE A 68 -9.60 3.19 -4.82
C ILE A 68 -10.07 4.08 -3.69
N GLU A 69 -10.60 3.45 -2.64
CA GLU A 69 -10.92 4.10 -1.39
C GLU A 69 -9.64 4.36 -0.58
N VAL A 70 -9.41 5.61 -0.21
CA VAL A 70 -8.28 5.99 0.64
C VAL A 70 -8.82 6.38 2.00
N GLU A 71 -8.51 5.57 2.99
CA GLU A 71 -8.90 5.85 4.38
C GLU A 71 -8.00 6.96 4.94
N LYS A 72 -8.58 8.11 5.25
CA LYS A 72 -7.87 9.18 5.96
C LYS A 72 -8.02 8.93 7.46
N LYS A 73 -6.90 8.96 8.18
CA LYS A 73 -6.88 8.91 9.65
C LYS A 73 -7.06 10.30 10.22
#